data_AF-A0A8H7NIT1-F1
#
_entry.id   AF-A0A8H7NIT1-F1
#
_cell.length_a   1.000
_cell.length_b   1.000
_cell.length_c   1.000
_cell.angle_alpha   90.00
_cell.angle_beta   90.00
_cell.angle_gamma   90.00
#
_symmetry.space_group_name_H-M   'P 1'
#
loop_
_entity.id
_entity.type
_entity.pdbx_description
1 polymer ?
#
loop_
_entity_poly.entity_id
_entity_poly.type
_entity_poly.pdbx_seq_one_letter_code
_entity_poly.pdbx_strand_id
1 'polypeptide(L)'
;MQTSQVCKTLGKHLGVNVMVTTGGTGLRDDIIRLQDPVHIVVGTPGRILDLAGKNVADLSECPMFVMDEADKLLSSEFTPVIEQLLQFHPKDRQVMLFSATFPLSVKDFSDRNMANPYEINLMDELTLRGITQYYAFVEEKQKVHCLNTLFSKLQINQSIIFCNSTNRVELLAKKITELGYSCFYSHARMQQQARNRVFHDFRNGVCRNLVCSDLLTRGIDIQAVNVVINFDFPKNAETYLHRIGRSGRYGHLGLAINLINWDDRFNLYNIERDLGTEIQPIPASIDKSLYVYENPETIPRPVSNLPPRSSQPQQTQRLPGPSPQQYSQQPQGVWQGQPTHQNGHSQHFNQQRGRGRGRGYRGRGGGGGGRGRGAPRDIQT
;
A
#
# COMPACT_ATOMS: atom_id res chain seq x y z
N MET A 1 2.23 2.51 -5.65
CA MET A 1 3.19 1.51 -5.13
C MET A 1 2.96 0.12 -5.73
N GLN A 2 1.73 -0.39 -5.83
CA GLN A 2 1.53 -1.74 -6.41
C GLN A 2 1.75 -1.76 -7.93
N THR A 3 1.19 -0.79 -8.67
CA THR A 3 1.41 -0.60 -10.12
C THR A 3 2.90 -0.62 -10.48
N SER A 4 3.72 0.17 -9.77
CA SER A 4 5.17 0.21 -10.00
C SER A 4 5.90 -1.09 -9.65
N GLN A 5 5.40 -1.91 -8.71
CA GLN A 5 5.94 -3.24 -8.46
C GLN A 5 5.64 -4.19 -9.63
N VAL A 6 4.42 -4.11 -10.21
CA VAL A 6 4.05 -4.86 -11.42
C VAL A 6 4.92 -4.43 -12.60
N CYS A 7 5.05 -3.12 -12.86
CA CYS A 7 5.92 -2.59 -13.91
C CYS A 7 7.38 -3.06 -13.76
N LYS A 8 7.95 -3.03 -12.54
CA LYS A 8 9.32 -3.53 -12.29
C LYS A 8 9.45 -5.05 -12.44
N THR A 9 8.40 -5.80 -12.13
CA THR A 9 8.41 -7.27 -12.22
C THR A 9 8.34 -7.72 -13.69
N LEU A 10 7.42 -7.15 -14.46
CA LEU A 10 7.28 -7.44 -15.90
C LEU A 10 8.44 -6.85 -16.71
N GLY A 11 8.85 -5.62 -16.41
CA GLY A 11 9.95 -4.91 -17.07
C GLY A 11 11.37 -5.34 -16.65
N LYS A 12 11.51 -6.36 -15.81
CA LYS A 12 12.79 -6.81 -15.21
C LYS A 12 13.92 -7.02 -16.23
N HIS A 13 13.58 -7.44 -17.44
CA HIS A 13 14.53 -7.76 -18.50
C HIS A 13 14.54 -6.73 -19.66
N LEU A 14 13.83 -5.60 -19.50
CA LEU A 14 13.68 -4.57 -20.54
C LEU A 14 14.55 -3.32 -20.33
N GLY A 15 15.29 -3.24 -19.21
CA GLY A 15 16.09 -2.04 -18.87
C GLY A 15 15.25 -0.79 -18.50
N VAL A 16 13.95 -0.96 -18.26
CA VAL A 16 13.00 0.13 -18.04
C VAL A 16 13.07 0.65 -16.61
N ASN A 17 13.39 1.94 -16.47
CA ASN A 17 13.42 2.63 -15.18
C ASN A 17 12.04 3.15 -14.76
N VAL A 18 11.52 2.61 -13.65
CA VAL A 18 10.21 2.99 -13.07
C VAL A 18 10.41 3.81 -11.80
N MET A 19 9.87 5.04 -11.80
CA MET A 19 9.81 5.95 -10.65
C MET A 19 8.43 5.89 -9.97
N VAL A 20 8.41 6.16 -8.66
CA VAL A 20 7.17 6.41 -7.90
C VAL A 20 7.26 7.79 -7.26
N THR A 21 6.23 8.61 -7.42
CA THR A 21 6.16 9.93 -6.78
C THR A 21 4.75 10.19 -6.25
N THR A 22 4.61 10.44 -4.95
CA THR A 22 3.28 10.55 -4.30
C THR A 22 3.28 11.60 -3.22
N GLY A 23 2.14 12.27 -3.01
CA GLY A 23 1.94 13.15 -1.86
C GLY A 23 2.38 12.49 -0.54
N GLY A 24 3.25 13.16 0.22
CA GLY A 24 3.80 12.65 1.47
C GLY A 24 5.19 11.99 1.39
N THR A 25 5.78 11.83 0.20
CA THR A 25 7.25 11.64 0.06
C THR A 25 7.98 12.99 -0.01
N GLY A 26 9.28 13.00 0.28
CA GLY A 26 10.12 14.18 0.20
C GLY A 26 10.27 14.68 -1.23
N LEU A 27 9.80 15.90 -1.52
CA LEU A 27 9.89 16.47 -2.88
C LEU A 27 11.35 16.55 -3.37
N ARG A 28 12.30 16.83 -2.48
CA ARG A 28 13.74 16.88 -2.80
C ARG A 28 14.27 15.54 -3.32
N ASP A 29 13.80 14.43 -2.75
CA ASP A 29 14.24 13.09 -3.15
C ASP A 29 13.68 12.73 -4.52
N ASP A 30 12.43 13.12 -4.80
CA ASP A 30 11.80 12.98 -6.13
C ASP A 30 12.53 13.84 -7.19
N ILE A 31 12.92 15.09 -6.86
CA ILE A 31 13.69 15.98 -7.75
C ILE A 31 15.07 15.37 -8.08
N ILE A 32 15.78 14.86 -7.07
CA ILE A 32 17.09 14.21 -7.28
C ILE A 32 16.90 12.95 -8.13
N ARG A 33 15.86 12.15 -7.88
CA ARG A 33 15.59 10.95 -8.68
C ARG A 33 15.30 11.28 -10.15
N LEU A 34 14.69 12.42 -10.48
CA LEU A 34 14.46 12.83 -11.88
C LEU A 34 15.72 13.25 -12.64
N GLN A 35 16.89 13.35 -11.97
CA GLN A 35 18.17 13.52 -12.65
C GLN A 35 18.67 12.24 -13.34
N ASP A 36 18.22 11.07 -12.87
CA ASP A 36 18.46 9.77 -13.51
C ASP A 36 17.34 9.44 -14.51
N PRO A 37 17.61 8.77 -15.64
CA PRO A 37 16.58 8.41 -16.62
C PRO A 37 15.36 7.72 -16.00
N VAL A 38 14.17 8.22 -16.34
CA VAL A 38 12.86 7.64 -16.00
C VAL A 38 12.09 7.39 -17.28
N HIS A 39 11.59 6.16 -17.44
CA HIS A 39 10.78 5.76 -18.59
C HIS A 39 9.30 5.61 -18.21
N ILE A 40 9.00 5.35 -16.93
CA ILE A 40 7.64 5.25 -16.40
C ILE A 40 7.56 5.98 -15.06
N VAL A 41 6.68 6.99 -14.98
CA VAL A 41 6.33 7.68 -13.73
C VAL A 41 4.99 7.15 -13.21
N VAL A 42 4.97 6.61 -12.00
CA VAL A 42 3.73 6.20 -11.31
C VAL A 42 3.48 7.15 -10.14
N GLY A 43 2.36 7.86 -10.10
CA GLY A 43 2.16 8.84 -9.05
C GLY A 43 0.75 9.39 -8.85
N THR A 44 0.60 10.21 -7.82
CA THR A 44 -0.65 10.94 -7.53
C THR A 44 -0.71 12.23 -8.35
N PRO A 45 -1.84 12.60 -8.98
CA PRO A 45 -1.92 13.70 -9.95
C PRO A 45 -1.28 15.01 -9.48
N GLY A 46 -1.67 15.52 -8.31
CA GLY A 46 -1.14 16.79 -7.79
C GLY A 46 0.37 16.80 -7.52
N ARG A 47 1.00 15.64 -7.30
CA ARG A 47 2.46 15.55 -7.15
C ARG A 47 3.17 15.52 -8.51
N ILE A 48 2.61 14.83 -9.50
CA ILE A 48 3.17 14.84 -10.86
C ILE A 48 3.02 16.26 -11.45
N LEU A 49 1.86 16.90 -11.27
CA LEU A 49 1.62 18.27 -11.70
C LEU A 49 2.58 19.27 -11.02
N ASP A 50 2.87 19.12 -9.73
CA ASP A 50 3.86 19.97 -9.02
C ASP A 50 5.28 19.80 -9.57
N LEU A 51 5.67 18.59 -9.97
CA LEU A 51 6.98 18.32 -10.59
C LEU A 51 7.05 18.83 -12.04
N ALA A 52 5.96 18.70 -12.81
CA ALA A 52 5.86 19.18 -14.18
C ALA A 52 5.83 20.72 -14.24
N GLY A 53 5.01 21.37 -13.41
CA GLY A 53 4.93 22.83 -13.31
C GLY A 53 6.21 23.51 -12.79
N LYS A 54 7.13 22.75 -12.18
CA LYS A 54 8.48 23.20 -11.81
C LYS A 54 9.54 22.90 -12.87
N ASN A 55 9.15 22.37 -14.03
CA ASN A 55 10.04 21.89 -15.10
C ASN A 55 11.08 20.86 -14.61
N VAL A 56 10.71 20.03 -13.62
CA VAL A 56 11.55 18.93 -13.12
C VAL A 56 11.17 17.60 -13.78
N ALA A 57 9.86 17.37 -13.96
CA ALA A 57 9.36 16.27 -14.77
C ALA A 57 9.00 16.80 -16.16
N ASP A 58 9.86 16.59 -17.14
CA ASP A 58 9.51 16.79 -18.54
C ASP A 58 8.59 15.67 -19.01
N LEU A 59 7.44 16.03 -19.56
CA LEU A 59 6.39 15.13 -20.06
C LEU A 59 6.11 15.37 -21.56
N SER A 60 6.90 16.22 -22.22
CA SER A 60 6.73 16.56 -23.64
C SER A 60 6.89 15.35 -24.58
N GLU A 61 7.75 14.39 -24.19
CA GLU A 61 7.98 13.12 -24.87
C GLU A 61 7.22 11.94 -24.19
N CYS A 62 6.08 12.22 -23.55
CA CYS A 62 5.24 11.22 -22.89
C CYS A 62 3.94 10.93 -23.70
N PRO A 63 3.98 10.07 -24.73
CA PRO A 63 2.84 9.81 -25.61
C PRO A 63 1.74 8.93 -24.98
N MET A 64 1.89 8.48 -23.73
CA MET A 64 0.94 7.58 -23.08
C MET A 64 0.56 8.08 -21.69
N PHE A 65 -0.73 8.28 -21.45
CA PHE A 65 -1.30 8.70 -20.16
C PHE A 65 -2.29 7.64 -19.66
N VAL A 66 -1.98 7.03 -18.52
CA VAL A 66 -2.77 5.92 -17.95
C VAL A 66 -3.37 6.33 -16.61
N MET A 67 -4.67 6.14 -16.45
CA MET A 67 -5.41 6.36 -15.20
C MET A 67 -5.96 5.03 -14.69
N ASP A 68 -5.62 4.69 -13.44
CA ASP A 68 -6.12 3.54 -12.69
C ASP A 68 -6.96 4.06 -11.50
N GLU A 69 -8.06 3.37 -11.17
CA GLU A 69 -9.17 3.91 -10.35
C GLU A 69 -9.65 5.30 -10.86
N ALA A 70 -9.95 5.40 -12.17
CA ALA A 70 -10.21 6.68 -12.85
C ALA A 70 -11.46 7.43 -12.33
N ASP A 71 -12.49 6.73 -11.86
CA ASP A 71 -13.65 7.31 -11.15
C ASP A 71 -13.25 8.20 -9.96
N LYS A 72 -12.23 7.81 -9.20
CA LYS A 72 -11.67 8.63 -8.11
C LYS A 72 -10.83 9.80 -8.60
N LEU A 73 -10.09 9.62 -9.68
CA LEU A 73 -9.21 10.65 -10.26
C LEU A 73 -10.00 11.71 -11.04
N LEU A 74 -11.24 11.40 -11.44
CA LEU A 74 -12.16 12.27 -12.17
C LEU A 74 -13.35 12.72 -11.30
N SER A 75 -13.10 12.86 -9.99
CA SER A 75 -13.99 13.60 -9.10
C SER A 75 -13.88 15.11 -9.35
N SER A 76 -14.88 15.88 -8.94
CA SER A 76 -14.90 17.34 -9.07
C SER A 76 -13.68 18.06 -8.46
N GLU A 77 -13.01 17.43 -7.50
CA GLU A 77 -11.81 17.95 -6.83
C GLU A 77 -10.53 17.69 -7.64
N PHE A 78 -10.47 16.60 -8.41
CA PHE A 78 -9.26 16.15 -9.12
C PHE A 78 -9.30 16.35 -10.63
N THR A 79 -10.47 16.41 -11.28
CA THR A 79 -10.58 16.64 -12.73
C THR A 79 -9.78 17.87 -13.21
N PRO A 80 -9.82 19.05 -12.53
CA PRO A 80 -9.02 20.20 -12.96
C PRO A 80 -7.50 19.96 -12.89
N VAL A 81 -7.05 19.11 -11.95
CA VAL A 81 -5.64 18.72 -11.79
C VAL A 81 -5.21 17.79 -12.91
N ILE A 82 -6.07 16.85 -13.33
CA ILE A 82 -5.84 15.97 -14.48
C ILE A 82 -5.83 16.78 -15.79
N GLU A 83 -6.80 17.66 -16.00
CA GLU A 83 -6.90 18.51 -17.20
C GLU A 83 -5.68 19.44 -17.34
N GLN A 84 -5.15 19.98 -16.24
CA GLN A 84 -3.88 20.73 -16.25
C GLN A 84 -2.68 19.81 -16.55
N LEU A 85 -2.62 18.61 -15.97
CA LEU A 85 -1.51 17.68 -16.19
C LEU A 85 -1.44 17.20 -17.65
N LEU A 86 -2.57 17.05 -18.33
CA LEU A 86 -2.64 16.78 -19.77
C LEU A 86 -2.04 17.91 -20.64
N GLN A 87 -1.90 19.14 -20.15
CA GLN A 87 -1.30 20.23 -20.92
C GLN A 87 0.23 20.09 -21.05
N PHE A 88 0.88 19.35 -20.14
CA PHE A 88 2.32 19.05 -20.17
C PHE A 88 2.68 17.88 -21.10
N HIS A 89 1.69 17.11 -21.55
CA HIS A 89 1.88 15.97 -22.46
C HIS A 89 1.76 16.41 -23.93
N PRO A 90 2.33 15.68 -24.90
CA PRO A 90 2.16 15.94 -26.33
C PRO A 90 0.69 15.78 -26.75
N LYS A 91 0.21 16.62 -27.68
CA LYS A 91 -1.21 16.67 -28.08
C LYS A 91 -1.70 15.36 -28.69
N ASP A 92 -0.85 14.71 -29.48
CA ASP A 92 -1.08 13.37 -29.98
C ASP A 92 -0.56 12.37 -28.95
N ARG A 93 -1.49 11.72 -28.25
CA ARG A 93 -1.22 10.85 -27.10
C ARG A 93 -2.31 9.79 -26.93
N GLN A 94 -1.88 8.60 -26.53
CA GLN A 94 -2.77 7.54 -26.10
C GLN A 94 -3.20 7.78 -24.65
N VAL A 95 -4.51 7.96 -24.43
CA VAL A 95 -5.10 7.96 -23.09
C VAL A 95 -5.71 6.59 -22.82
N MET A 96 -5.47 6.03 -21.63
CA MET A 96 -6.03 4.75 -21.19
C MET A 96 -6.70 4.93 -19.83
N LEU A 97 -7.99 4.61 -19.72
CA LEU A 97 -8.76 4.70 -18.49
C LEU A 97 -9.14 3.31 -17.99
N PHE A 98 -8.83 3.04 -16.73
CA PHE A 98 -9.26 1.85 -16.00
C PHE A 98 -10.06 2.31 -14.77
N SER A 99 -11.29 1.84 -14.65
CA SER A 99 -12.22 2.29 -13.61
C SER A 99 -13.11 1.14 -13.14
N ALA A 100 -13.46 1.14 -11.85
CA ALA A 100 -14.40 0.18 -11.29
C ALA A 100 -15.86 0.59 -11.54
N THR A 101 -16.11 1.90 -11.66
CA THR A 101 -17.41 2.47 -12.02
C THR A 101 -17.28 3.44 -13.20
N PHE A 102 -18.37 3.68 -13.94
CA PHE A 102 -18.39 4.60 -15.09
C PHE A 102 -19.43 5.73 -14.91
N PRO A 103 -19.26 6.63 -13.93
CA PRO A 103 -20.14 7.77 -13.73
C PRO A 103 -19.99 8.81 -14.85
N LEU A 104 -20.95 9.74 -14.94
CA LEU A 104 -20.95 10.81 -15.94
C LEU A 104 -19.63 11.58 -16.01
N SER A 105 -18.96 11.85 -14.88
CA SER A 105 -17.67 12.57 -14.90
C SER A 105 -16.53 11.81 -15.60
N VAL A 106 -16.55 10.47 -15.57
CA VAL A 106 -15.60 9.63 -16.32
C VAL A 106 -15.95 9.65 -17.81
N LYS A 107 -17.25 9.57 -18.14
CA LYS A 107 -17.73 9.68 -19.52
C LYS A 107 -17.39 11.03 -20.13
N ASP A 108 -17.77 12.13 -19.47
CA ASP A 108 -17.50 13.51 -19.91
C ASP A 108 -16.01 13.78 -20.09
N PHE A 109 -15.14 13.12 -19.32
CA PHE A 109 -13.70 13.19 -19.52
C PHE A 109 -13.23 12.37 -20.73
N SER A 110 -13.73 11.13 -20.87
CA SER A 110 -13.47 10.25 -22.02
C SER A 110 -13.83 10.95 -23.33
N ASP A 111 -15.08 11.40 -23.46
CA ASP A 111 -15.63 12.05 -24.65
C ASP A 111 -14.86 13.32 -25.06
N ARG A 112 -14.21 14.00 -24.10
CA ARG A 112 -13.42 15.23 -24.33
C ARG A 112 -11.93 14.98 -24.59
N ASN A 113 -11.35 13.87 -24.11
CA ASN A 113 -9.88 13.67 -24.06
C ASN A 113 -9.40 12.39 -24.76
N MET A 114 -10.30 11.49 -25.18
CA MET A 114 -9.97 10.23 -25.85
C MET A 114 -10.47 10.23 -27.29
N ALA A 115 -9.59 10.01 -28.26
CA ALA A 115 -9.97 9.88 -29.66
C ALA A 115 -10.40 8.43 -29.97
N ASN A 116 -11.70 8.23 -30.23
CA ASN A 116 -12.29 6.92 -30.59
C ASN A 116 -11.84 5.76 -29.65
N PRO A 117 -12.12 5.85 -28.34
CA PRO A 117 -11.70 4.86 -27.37
C PRO A 117 -12.30 3.47 -27.67
N TYR A 118 -11.52 2.42 -27.47
CA TYR A 118 -12.04 1.04 -27.47
C TYR A 118 -12.61 0.72 -26.09
N GLU A 119 -13.94 0.67 -25.99
CA GLU A 119 -14.63 0.38 -24.74
C GLU A 119 -14.62 -1.12 -24.42
N ILE A 120 -14.11 -1.48 -23.24
CA ILE A 120 -14.15 -2.84 -22.70
C ILE A 120 -14.95 -2.79 -21.40
N ASN A 121 -16.21 -3.23 -21.44
CA ASN A 121 -17.03 -3.35 -20.24
C ASN A 121 -17.04 -4.82 -19.76
N LEU A 122 -16.55 -5.04 -18.54
CA LEU A 122 -16.55 -6.35 -17.86
C LEU A 122 -17.50 -6.38 -16.65
N MET A 123 -18.42 -5.40 -16.51
CA MET A 123 -19.31 -5.30 -15.34
C MET A 123 -20.28 -6.47 -15.18
N ASP A 124 -20.68 -7.14 -16.27
CA ASP A 124 -21.47 -8.39 -16.20
C ASP A 124 -20.70 -9.53 -15.51
N GLU A 125 -19.37 -9.41 -15.41
CA GLU A 125 -18.49 -10.23 -14.56
C GLU A 125 -18.07 -9.49 -13.29
N LEU A 126 -19.04 -8.87 -12.61
CA LEU A 126 -18.84 -8.04 -11.43
C LEU A 126 -17.89 -8.71 -10.40
N THR A 127 -16.83 -7.99 -10.05
CA THR A 127 -15.68 -8.49 -9.25
C THR A 127 -16.02 -8.86 -7.80
N LEU A 128 -17.30 -8.81 -7.43
CA LEU A 128 -17.86 -9.34 -6.19
C LEU A 128 -18.10 -10.86 -6.23
N ARG A 129 -17.91 -11.54 -7.37
CA ARG A 129 -17.90 -13.01 -7.44
C ARG A 129 -16.94 -13.59 -6.39
N GLY A 130 -17.48 -14.32 -5.41
CA GLY A 130 -16.75 -14.90 -4.28
C GLY A 130 -16.86 -14.12 -2.97
N ILE A 131 -17.43 -12.91 -2.96
CA ILE A 131 -17.68 -12.10 -1.76
C ILE A 131 -19.13 -12.26 -1.32
N THR A 132 -19.35 -12.98 -0.21
CA THR A 132 -20.66 -13.04 0.45
C THR A 132 -20.91 -11.74 1.20
N GLN A 133 -22.05 -11.10 0.97
CA GLN A 133 -22.38 -9.78 1.51
C GLN A 133 -23.58 -9.87 2.45
N TYR A 134 -23.40 -9.41 3.70
CA TYR A 134 -24.47 -9.32 4.70
C TYR A 134 -24.58 -7.93 5.31
N TYR A 135 -25.76 -7.58 5.83
CA TYR A 135 -25.94 -6.46 6.76
C TYR A 135 -26.46 -6.91 8.13
N ALA A 136 -26.04 -6.17 9.16
CA ALA A 136 -26.59 -6.25 10.50
C ALA A 136 -27.24 -4.89 10.82
N PHE A 137 -28.56 -4.87 11.06
CA PHE A 137 -29.23 -3.65 11.51
C PHE A 137 -28.91 -3.41 12.99
N VAL A 138 -28.21 -2.31 13.29
CA VAL A 138 -27.69 -1.99 14.61
C VAL A 138 -27.75 -0.50 14.91
N GLU A 139 -28.12 -0.14 16.13
CA GLU A 139 -27.93 1.23 16.60
C GLU A 139 -26.44 1.54 16.80
N GLU A 140 -26.07 2.82 16.69
CA GLU A 140 -24.70 3.30 16.88
C GLU A 140 -24.09 2.84 18.23
N LYS A 141 -24.89 2.84 19.31
CA LYS A 141 -24.49 2.36 20.64
C LYS A 141 -24.21 0.84 20.71
N GLN A 142 -24.76 0.07 19.77
CA GLN A 142 -24.65 -1.39 19.70
C GLN A 142 -23.51 -1.86 18.78
N LYS A 143 -23.02 -1.02 17.86
CA LYS A 143 -22.00 -1.41 16.86
C LYS A 143 -20.75 -2.08 17.45
N VAL A 144 -20.21 -1.57 18.56
CA VAL A 144 -19.02 -2.17 19.22
C VAL A 144 -19.33 -3.55 19.81
N HIS A 145 -20.54 -3.75 20.36
CA HIS A 145 -20.98 -5.04 20.88
C HIS A 145 -21.24 -6.06 19.75
N CYS A 146 -21.86 -5.60 18.64
CA CYS A 146 -22.01 -6.39 17.42
C CYS A 146 -20.65 -6.83 16.88
N LEU A 147 -19.68 -5.91 16.74
CA LEU A 147 -18.33 -6.21 16.28
C LEU A 147 -17.62 -7.27 17.15
N ASN A 148 -17.71 -7.15 18.48
CA ASN A 148 -17.15 -8.16 19.40
C ASN A 148 -17.80 -9.54 19.23
N THR A 149 -19.13 -9.57 19.01
CA THR A 149 -19.87 -10.80 18.71
C THR A 149 -19.43 -11.42 17.39
N LEU A 150 -19.19 -10.61 16.35
CA LEU A 150 -18.65 -11.07 15.06
C LEU A 150 -17.23 -11.64 15.21
N PHE A 151 -16.34 -10.97 15.94
CA PHE A 151 -14.99 -11.49 16.23
C PHE A 151 -15.00 -12.81 17.00
N SER A 152 -16.03 -13.05 17.83
CA SER A 152 -16.18 -14.28 18.60
C SER A 152 -16.80 -15.43 17.78
N LYS A 153 -17.67 -15.12 16.82
CA LYS A 153 -18.37 -16.10 15.97
C LYS A 153 -17.61 -16.49 14.69
N LEU A 154 -16.81 -15.58 14.13
CA LEU A 154 -16.23 -15.75 12.79
C LEU A 154 -14.80 -16.29 12.83
N GLN A 155 -14.47 -17.18 11.89
CA GLN A 155 -13.13 -17.72 11.70
C GLN A 155 -12.29 -16.77 10.82
N ILE A 156 -11.99 -15.60 11.37
CA ILE A 156 -11.21 -14.54 10.71
C ILE A 156 -9.75 -14.97 10.55
N ASN A 157 -9.20 -14.93 9.34
CA ASN A 157 -7.74 -14.98 9.14
C ASN A 157 -7.16 -13.59 9.45
N GLN A 158 -7.37 -12.63 8.55
CA GLN A 158 -7.23 -11.20 8.84
C GLN A 158 -8.52 -10.44 8.50
N SER A 159 -8.77 -9.34 9.20
CA SER A 159 -9.89 -8.44 8.89
C SER A 159 -9.48 -6.99 8.63
N ILE A 160 -10.25 -6.33 7.75
CA ILE A 160 -10.19 -4.88 7.55
C ILE A 160 -11.53 -4.27 7.97
N ILE A 161 -11.47 -3.20 8.76
CA ILE A 161 -12.63 -2.56 9.39
C ILE A 161 -12.66 -1.09 8.98
N PHE A 162 -13.69 -0.70 8.22
CA PHE A 162 -13.82 0.64 7.67
C PHE A 162 -14.68 1.55 8.54
N CYS A 163 -14.15 2.75 8.82
CA CYS A 163 -14.86 3.85 9.48
C CYS A 163 -14.87 5.10 8.58
N ASN A 164 -15.94 5.89 8.66
CA ASN A 164 -16.15 7.06 7.79
C ASN A 164 -15.35 8.30 8.25
N SER A 165 -14.68 8.27 9.41
CA SER A 165 -13.84 9.38 9.86
C SER A 165 -12.58 8.92 10.63
N THR A 166 -11.54 9.73 10.56
CA THR A 166 -10.24 9.47 11.19
C THR A 166 -10.32 9.38 12.72
N ASN A 167 -11.11 10.25 13.35
CA ASN A 167 -11.40 10.18 14.80
C ASN A 167 -12.03 8.82 15.18
N ARG A 168 -12.95 8.29 14.35
CA ARG A 168 -13.61 7.01 14.61
C ARG A 168 -12.67 5.82 14.41
N VAL A 169 -11.74 5.90 13.46
CA VAL A 169 -10.66 4.90 13.30
C VAL A 169 -9.84 4.77 14.59
N GLU A 170 -9.37 5.89 15.14
CA GLU A 170 -8.56 5.92 16.37
C GLU A 170 -9.35 5.42 17.59
N LEU A 171 -10.59 5.88 17.78
CA LEU A 171 -11.46 5.47 18.88
C LEU A 171 -11.83 3.98 18.82
N LEU A 172 -12.16 3.46 17.63
CA LEU A 172 -12.52 2.06 17.45
C LEU A 172 -11.30 1.15 17.66
N ALA A 173 -10.14 1.50 17.13
CA ALA A 173 -8.90 0.75 17.37
C ALA A 173 -8.55 0.67 18.86
N LYS A 174 -8.70 1.78 19.59
CA LYS A 174 -8.55 1.78 21.04
C LYS A 174 -9.54 0.82 21.71
N LYS A 175 -10.81 0.84 21.33
CA LYS A 175 -11.84 -0.06 21.87
C LYS A 175 -11.59 -1.54 21.56
N ILE A 176 -11.16 -1.87 20.34
CA ILE A 176 -10.78 -3.23 19.94
C ILE A 176 -9.58 -3.73 20.77
N THR A 177 -8.60 -2.86 21.02
CA THR A 177 -7.43 -3.16 21.87
C THR A 177 -7.84 -3.35 23.35
N GLU A 178 -8.72 -2.49 23.88
CA GLU A 178 -9.30 -2.62 25.24
C GLU A 178 -10.09 -3.93 25.41
N LEU A 179 -10.68 -4.46 24.35
CA LEU A 179 -11.35 -5.78 24.32
C LEU A 179 -10.39 -6.97 24.18
N GLY A 180 -9.07 -6.74 24.12
CA GLY A 180 -8.05 -7.79 24.08
C GLY A 180 -7.69 -8.31 22.67
N TYR A 181 -8.22 -7.72 21.60
CA TYR A 181 -7.88 -8.11 20.23
C TYR A 181 -6.69 -7.30 19.70
N SER A 182 -5.78 -7.96 18.99
CA SER A 182 -4.75 -7.26 18.22
C SER A 182 -5.40 -6.44 17.10
N CYS A 183 -5.17 -5.12 17.07
CA CYS A 183 -5.45 -4.30 15.89
C CYS A 183 -4.35 -3.26 15.64
N PHE A 184 -4.07 -3.00 14.37
CA PHE A 184 -3.48 -1.75 13.94
C PHE A 184 -4.56 -0.81 13.42
N TYR A 185 -4.20 0.47 13.27
CA TYR A 185 -5.05 1.45 12.62
C TYR A 185 -4.27 2.30 11.62
N SER A 186 -4.95 2.77 10.58
CA SER A 186 -4.32 3.59 9.54
C SER A 186 -5.33 4.57 8.94
N HIS A 187 -5.04 5.88 8.96
CA HIS A 187 -5.96 6.89 8.45
C HIS A 187 -5.28 8.07 7.75
N ALA A 188 -6.07 8.88 7.02
CA ALA A 188 -5.59 9.98 6.18
C ALA A 188 -4.66 11.00 6.89
N ARG A 189 -4.89 11.31 8.17
CA ARG A 189 -4.04 12.24 8.95
C ARG A 189 -2.67 11.69 9.38
N MET A 190 -2.39 10.40 9.22
CA MET A 190 -1.08 9.83 9.58
C MET A 190 -0.03 10.16 8.52
N GLN A 191 1.22 10.36 8.95
CA GLN A 191 2.37 10.50 8.06
C GLN A 191 2.54 9.26 7.18
N GLN A 192 2.91 9.44 5.90
CA GLN A 192 3.02 8.35 4.92
C GLN A 192 3.92 7.20 5.40
N GLN A 193 5.03 7.51 6.07
CA GLN A 193 5.96 6.51 6.61
C GLN A 193 5.28 5.60 7.66
N ALA A 194 4.51 6.17 8.58
CA ALA A 194 3.75 5.41 9.57
C ALA A 194 2.66 4.55 8.91
N ARG A 195 1.97 5.09 7.89
CA ARG A 195 0.97 4.36 7.08
C ARG A 195 1.58 3.16 6.37
N ASN A 196 2.75 3.35 5.73
CA ASN A 196 3.51 2.30 5.05
C ASN A 196 3.95 1.20 6.03
N ARG A 197 4.41 1.58 7.23
CA ARG A 197 4.81 0.61 8.27
C ARG A 197 3.63 -0.23 8.75
N VAL A 198 2.51 0.40 9.12
CA VAL A 198 1.29 -0.31 9.53
C VAL A 198 0.83 -1.28 8.44
N PHE A 199 0.85 -0.85 7.18
CA PHE A 199 0.50 -1.71 6.06
C PHE A 199 1.47 -2.88 5.88
N HIS A 200 2.78 -2.64 5.95
CA HIS A 200 3.80 -3.69 5.86
C HIS A 200 3.64 -4.75 6.97
N ASP A 201 3.50 -4.29 8.22
CA ASP A 201 3.39 -5.17 9.38
C ASP A 201 2.06 -5.94 9.35
N PHE A 202 0.95 -5.30 8.93
CA PHE A 202 -0.32 -5.99 8.70
C PHE A 202 -0.23 -7.04 7.57
N ARG A 203 0.37 -6.70 6.42
CA ARG A 203 0.54 -7.63 5.29
C ARG A 203 1.38 -8.85 5.66
N ASN A 204 2.33 -8.70 6.57
CA ASN A 204 3.18 -9.79 7.07
C ASN A 204 2.51 -10.61 8.21
N GLY A 205 1.22 -10.37 8.50
CA GLY A 205 0.49 -11.14 9.52
C GLY A 205 0.82 -10.76 10.98
N VAL A 206 1.55 -9.66 11.23
CA VAL A 206 1.92 -9.21 12.59
C VAL A 206 0.66 -8.85 13.42
N CYS A 207 -0.45 -8.54 12.74
CA CYS A 207 -1.71 -8.20 13.39
C CYS A 207 -2.92 -8.79 12.65
N ARG A 208 -3.92 -9.24 13.40
CA ARG A 208 -5.13 -9.87 12.84
C ARG A 208 -6.12 -8.85 12.25
N ASN A 209 -6.18 -7.64 12.77
CA ASN A 209 -7.21 -6.65 12.39
C ASN A 209 -6.58 -5.30 12.01
N LEU A 210 -7.11 -4.65 10.97
CA LEU A 210 -6.75 -3.29 10.56
C LEU A 210 -7.99 -2.40 10.53
N VAL A 211 -8.01 -1.35 11.37
CA VAL A 211 -9.03 -0.31 11.32
C VAL A 211 -8.58 0.83 10.41
N CYS A 212 -9.36 1.22 9.40
CA CYS A 212 -8.93 2.26 8.48
C CYS A 212 -10.04 3.15 7.90
N SER A 213 -9.62 4.33 7.44
CA SER A 213 -10.40 5.18 6.54
C SER A 213 -10.13 4.82 5.08
N ASP A 214 -11.03 5.22 4.18
CA ASP A 214 -11.04 4.93 2.74
C ASP A 214 -9.74 5.15 1.94
N LEU A 215 -8.80 5.97 2.42
CA LEU A 215 -7.63 6.40 1.68
C LEU A 215 -6.52 5.34 1.52
N LEU A 216 -6.55 4.25 2.31
CA LEU A 216 -5.35 3.45 2.58
C LEU A 216 -5.31 2.04 2.02
N THR A 217 -6.46 1.51 1.63
CA THR A 217 -6.59 0.15 1.11
C THR A 217 -6.71 0.11 -0.42
N ARG A 218 -6.84 1.26 -1.07
CA ARG A 218 -7.05 1.37 -2.53
C ARG A 218 -5.86 0.90 -3.37
N GLY A 219 -6.13 0.28 -4.51
CA GLY A 219 -5.23 -0.63 -5.22
C GLY A 219 -4.89 -1.93 -4.45
N ILE A 220 -4.67 -1.87 -3.13
CA ILE A 220 -4.05 -2.92 -2.32
C ILE A 220 -4.85 -4.24 -2.27
N ASP A 221 -4.16 -5.31 -2.69
CA ASP A 221 -4.50 -6.72 -2.45
C ASP A 221 -3.75 -7.29 -1.22
N ILE A 222 -4.48 -7.99 -0.34
CA ILE A 222 -3.95 -8.78 0.79
C ILE A 222 -4.75 -10.09 0.85
N GLN A 223 -4.22 -11.14 0.21
CA GLN A 223 -4.86 -12.47 0.08
C GLN A 223 -5.27 -13.14 1.41
N ALA A 224 -4.68 -12.73 2.54
CA ALA A 224 -5.03 -13.24 3.88
C ALA A 224 -6.27 -12.55 4.51
N VAL A 225 -6.78 -11.47 3.92
CA VAL A 225 -8.01 -10.80 4.37
C VAL A 225 -9.22 -11.54 3.81
N ASN A 226 -9.86 -12.33 4.67
CA ASN A 226 -11.09 -13.05 4.34
C ASN A 226 -12.37 -12.39 4.88
N VAL A 227 -12.25 -11.41 5.79
CA VAL A 227 -13.40 -10.67 6.33
C VAL A 227 -13.19 -9.16 6.23
N VAL A 228 -14.15 -8.46 5.62
CA VAL A 228 -14.23 -7.00 5.56
C VAL A 228 -15.45 -6.54 6.34
N ILE A 229 -15.30 -5.54 7.21
CA ILE A 229 -16.39 -5.00 8.03
C ILE A 229 -16.55 -3.51 7.77
N ASN A 230 -17.69 -3.10 7.22
CA ASN A 230 -18.11 -1.70 7.22
C ASN A 230 -18.71 -1.38 8.59
N PHE A 231 -17.89 -0.87 9.51
CA PHE A 231 -18.37 -0.41 10.83
C PHE A 231 -19.18 0.88 10.69
N ASP A 232 -18.79 1.73 9.75
CA ASP A 232 -19.64 2.78 9.20
C ASP A 232 -19.93 2.46 7.74
N PHE A 233 -21.21 2.42 7.37
CA PHE A 233 -21.61 2.16 5.99
C PHE A 233 -21.19 3.32 5.07
N PRO A 234 -20.67 3.05 3.85
CA PRO A 234 -20.29 4.09 2.92
C PRO A 234 -21.54 4.77 2.31
N LYS A 235 -21.36 6.00 1.82
CA LYS A 235 -22.46 6.81 1.23
C LYS A 235 -22.73 6.54 -0.25
N ASN A 236 -21.84 5.83 -0.96
CA ASN A 236 -21.97 5.58 -2.39
C ASN A 236 -21.38 4.22 -2.82
N ALA A 237 -21.89 3.70 -3.93
CA ALA A 237 -21.57 2.41 -4.52
C ALA A 237 -20.08 2.25 -4.83
N GLU A 238 -19.49 3.29 -5.41
CA GLU A 238 -18.07 3.38 -5.73
C GLU A 238 -17.18 3.18 -4.48
N THR A 239 -17.50 3.81 -3.34
CA THR A 239 -16.73 3.61 -2.10
C THR A 239 -16.98 2.23 -1.51
N TYR A 240 -18.21 1.71 -1.60
CA TYR A 240 -18.54 0.35 -1.17
C TYR A 240 -17.73 -0.71 -1.92
N LEU A 241 -17.76 -0.68 -3.24
CA LEU A 241 -17.02 -1.56 -4.14
C LEU A 241 -15.51 -1.52 -3.83
N HIS A 242 -14.94 -0.32 -3.69
CA HIS A 242 -13.54 -0.13 -3.33
C HIS A 242 -13.16 -0.64 -1.93
N ARG A 243 -14.12 -0.77 -0.99
CA ARG A 243 -13.89 -1.34 0.35
C ARG A 243 -13.98 -2.86 0.36
N ILE A 244 -15.02 -3.44 -0.25
CA ILE A 244 -15.25 -4.89 -0.15
C ILE A 244 -14.38 -5.70 -1.12
N GLY A 245 -14.03 -5.14 -2.29
CA GLY A 245 -13.07 -5.69 -3.26
C GLY A 245 -11.59 -5.72 -2.78
N ARG A 246 -11.37 -5.64 -1.47
CA ARG A 246 -10.12 -5.96 -0.74
C ARG A 246 -10.07 -7.42 -0.29
N SER A 247 -11.21 -8.09 -0.29
CA SER A 247 -11.34 -9.55 -0.30
C SER A 247 -11.75 -10.00 -1.71
N GLY A 248 -11.80 -11.32 -1.98
CA GLY A 248 -12.41 -11.85 -3.21
C GLY A 248 -11.58 -11.85 -4.50
N ARG A 249 -10.40 -11.23 -4.51
CA ARG A 249 -9.55 -11.16 -5.72
C ARG A 249 -9.07 -12.55 -6.17
N TYR A 250 -8.93 -12.76 -7.48
CA TYR A 250 -8.50 -14.03 -8.09
C TYR A 250 -9.33 -15.27 -7.73
N GLY A 251 -10.63 -15.10 -7.45
CA GLY A 251 -11.50 -16.21 -7.03
C GLY A 251 -11.34 -16.60 -5.56
N HIS A 252 -10.68 -15.76 -4.75
CA HIS A 252 -10.73 -15.90 -3.30
C HIS A 252 -12.19 -15.83 -2.80
N LEU A 253 -12.46 -16.48 -1.68
CA LEU A 253 -13.74 -16.40 -0.99
C LEU A 253 -13.62 -15.40 0.17
N GLY A 254 -14.62 -14.56 0.35
CA GLY A 254 -14.59 -13.46 1.31
C GLY A 254 -15.95 -13.12 1.88
N LEU A 255 -15.95 -12.48 3.05
CA LEU A 255 -17.15 -12.08 3.77
C LEU A 255 -17.15 -10.56 3.99
N ALA A 256 -18.15 -9.87 3.48
CA ALA A 256 -18.38 -8.45 3.72
C ALA A 256 -19.57 -8.27 4.68
N ILE A 257 -19.35 -7.67 5.85
CA ILE A 257 -20.41 -7.41 6.84
C ILE A 257 -20.60 -5.91 7.02
N ASN A 258 -21.86 -5.48 6.94
CA ASN A 258 -22.24 -4.07 6.92
C ASN A 258 -23.04 -3.72 8.17
N LEU A 259 -22.53 -2.83 9.02
CA LEU A 259 -23.27 -2.35 10.19
C LEU A 259 -24.15 -1.17 9.76
N ILE A 260 -25.43 -1.46 9.56
CA ILE A 260 -26.44 -0.52 9.05
C ILE A 260 -27.20 0.08 10.21
N ASN A 261 -27.23 1.42 10.29
CA ASN A 261 -28.14 2.13 11.17
C ASN A 261 -29.38 2.65 10.41
N TRP A 262 -30.32 3.28 11.12
CA TRP A 262 -31.57 3.79 10.51
C TRP A 262 -31.32 4.75 9.33
N ASP A 263 -30.33 5.64 9.41
CA ASP A 263 -30.02 6.63 8.39
C ASP A 263 -29.31 6.03 7.17
N ASP A 264 -28.64 4.89 7.34
CA ASP A 264 -27.93 4.19 6.26
C ASP A 264 -28.89 3.48 5.28
N ARG A 265 -30.16 3.28 5.63
CA ARG A 265 -31.12 2.46 4.85
C ARG A 265 -31.29 2.90 3.40
N PHE A 266 -31.25 4.21 3.13
CA PHE A 266 -31.34 4.73 1.76
C PHE A 266 -30.03 4.54 0.98
N ASN A 267 -28.89 4.63 1.67
CA ASN A 267 -27.60 4.34 1.05
C ASN A 267 -27.50 2.85 0.71
N LEU A 268 -28.02 1.95 1.55
CA LEU A 268 -28.05 0.51 1.31
C LEU A 268 -28.78 0.20 0.00
N TYR A 269 -30.05 0.62 -0.11
CA TYR A 269 -30.87 0.45 -1.30
C TYR A 269 -30.24 1.04 -2.57
N ASN A 270 -29.67 2.25 -2.48
CA ASN A 270 -28.99 2.87 -3.62
C ASN A 270 -27.75 2.07 -4.04
N ILE A 271 -26.96 1.56 -3.09
CA ILE A 271 -25.76 0.78 -3.37
C ILE A 271 -26.11 -0.58 -3.99
N GLU A 272 -27.14 -1.25 -3.50
CA GLU A 272 -27.65 -2.51 -4.07
C GLU A 272 -28.11 -2.32 -5.52
N ARG A 273 -28.92 -1.29 -5.78
CA ARG A 273 -29.39 -0.93 -7.12
C ARG A 273 -28.24 -0.57 -8.06
N ASP A 274 -27.32 0.30 -7.62
CA ASP A 274 -26.26 0.86 -8.47
C ASP A 274 -25.16 -0.17 -8.78
N LEU A 275 -25.00 -1.21 -7.95
CA LEU A 275 -24.07 -2.32 -8.17
C LEU A 275 -24.74 -3.61 -8.68
N GLY A 276 -26.06 -3.65 -8.82
CA GLY A 276 -26.80 -4.87 -9.20
C GLY A 276 -26.57 -6.04 -8.24
N THR A 277 -26.34 -5.77 -6.95
CA THR A 277 -26.02 -6.77 -5.92
C THR A 277 -27.08 -6.75 -4.81
N GLU A 278 -27.32 -7.90 -4.20
CA GLU A 278 -28.18 -8.03 -3.03
C GLU A 278 -27.33 -8.23 -1.76
N ILE A 279 -27.59 -7.47 -0.71
CA ILE A 279 -26.89 -7.55 0.56
C ILE A 279 -27.89 -8.13 1.57
N GLN A 280 -27.75 -9.41 1.88
CA GLN A 280 -28.74 -10.14 2.68
C GLN A 280 -28.69 -9.74 4.17
N PRO A 281 -29.78 -9.87 4.95
CA PRO A 281 -29.71 -9.76 6.40
C PRO A 281 -28.81 -10.88 6.96
N ILE A 282 -27.98 -10.56 7.95
CA ILE A 282 -27.03 -11.50 8.53
C ILE A 282 -27.75 -12.70 9.19
N PRO A 283 -27.44 -13.95 8.81
CA PRO A 283 -28.05 -15.12 9.43
C PRO A 283 -27.48 -15.37 10.84
N ALA A 284 -28.19 -16.17 11.65
CA ALA A 284 -27.77 -16.51 13.01
C ALA A 284 -26.39 -17.21 13.07
N SER A 285 -26.07 -17.97 12.01
CA SER A 285 -24.81 -18.66 11.73
C SER A 285 -24.45 -18.47 10.26
N ILE A 286 -23.20 -18.09 9.98
CA ILE A 286 -22.66 -17.98 8.61
C ILE A 286 -21.85 -19.24 8.31
N ASP A 287 -22.09 -19.86 7.16
CA ASP A 287 -21.30 -21.00 6.72
C ASP A 287 -19.83 -20.60 6.50
N LYS A 288 -18.92 -21.42 7.00
CA LYS A 288 -17.47 -21.22 6.86
C LYS A 288 -17.01 -21.39 5.42
N SER A 289 -17.67 -22.24 4.63
CA SER A 289 -17.31 -22.47 3.21
C SER A 289 -17.25 -21.16 2.41
N LEU A 290 -18.07 -20.17 2.79
CA LEU A 290 -18.21 -18.88 2.13
C LEU A 290 -17.02 -17.92 2.30
N TYR A 291 -16.09 -18.20 3.23
CA TYR A 291 -14.98 -17.29 3.55
C TYR A 291 -13.75 -17.97 4.20
N VAL A 292 -13.75 -19.30 4.34
CA VAL A 292 -12.67 -20.07 4.96
C VAL A 292 -12.28 -21.20 4.00
N TYR A 293 -11.00 -21.26 3.67
CA TYR A 293 -10.41 -22.40 2.96
C TYR A 293 -10.00 -23.47 3.95
N GLU A 294 -10.39 -24.72 3.70
CA GLU A 294 -10.01 -25.86 4.55
C GLU A 294 -8.50 -26.15 4.46
N ASN A 295 -7.90 -25.97 3.26
CA ASN A 295 -6.48 -26.20 3.01
C ASN A 295 -5.79 -24.97 2.38
N PRO A 296 -4.61 -24.52 2.88
CA PRO A 296 -3.82 -23.43 2.27
C PRO A 296 -3.35 -23.68 0.81
N GLU A 297 -3.48 -24.91 0.33
CA GLU A 297 -3.21 -25.33 -1.05
C GLU A 297 -4.41 -25.14 -1.98
N THR A 298 -5.64 -25.16 -1.44
CA THR A 298 -6.89 -24.93 -2.19
C THR A 298 -7.19 -23.45 -2.45
N ILE A 299 -6.41 -22.55 -1.84
CA ILE A 299 -6.47 -21.11 -2.10
C ILE A 299 -6.02 -20.86 -3.56
N PRO A 300 -6.85 -20.28 -4.44
CA PRO A 300 -6.46 -20.00 -5.82
C PRO A 300 -5.26 -19.07 -5.88
N ARG A 301 -4.09 -19.60 -6.26
CA ARG A 301 -2.88 -18.79 -6.43
C ARG A 301 -2.82 -18.26 -7.87
N PRO A 302 -2.39 -17.00 -8.10
CA PRO A 302 -2.01 -16.55 -9.43
C PRO A 302 -1.01 -17.53 -10.03
N VAL A 303 -1.26 -17.98 -11.27
CA VAL A 303 -0.45 -19.00 -11.94
C VAL A 303 0.93 -18.42 -12.25
N SER A 304 1.86 -18.61 -11.31
CA SER A 304 3.27 -18.31 -11.45
C SER A 304 3.92 -19.39 -12.30
N ASN A 305 3.70 -19.33 -13.62
CA ASN A 305 4.25 -20.25 -14.60
C ASN A 305 5.78 -20.09 -14.74
N LEU A 306 6.50 -20.66 -13.78
CA LEU A 306 7.86 -21.14 -13.94
C LEU A 306 7.93 -22.54 -13.31
N PRO A 307 7.94 -23.62 -14.10
CA PRO A 307 8.15 -24.95 -13.53
C PRO A 307 9.51 -24.98 -12.81
N PRO A 308 9.61 -25.62 -11.63
CA PRO A 308 10.89 -25.78 -10.97
C PRO A 308 11.83 -26.54 -11.92
N ARG A 309 13.00 -25.96 -12.23
CA ARG A 309 14.05 -26.67 -12.95
C ARG A 309 14.38 -27.94 -12.16
N SER A 310 14.09 -29.09 -12.75
CA SER A 310 14.55 -30.38 -12.23
C SER A 310 16.07 -30.32 -12.08
N SER A 311 16.56 -30.47 -10.86
CA SER A 311 17.99 -30.56 -10.57
C SER A 311 18.55 -31.85 -11.17
N GLN A 312 19.08 -31.76 -12.39
CA GLN A 312 19.92 -32.82 -12.94
C GLN A 312 21.12 -33.02 -11.98
N PRO A 313 21.45 -34.27 -11.60
CA PRO A 313 22.59 -34.53 -10.75
C PRO A 313 23.87 -34.12 -11.49
N GLN A 314 24.70 -33.29 -10.83
CA GLN A 314 26.00 -32.90 -11.37
C GLN A 314 26.88 -34.15 -11.53
N GLN A 315 27.14 -34.55 -12.77
CA GLN A 315 28.25 -35.44 -13.05
C GLN A 315 29.56 -34.74 -12.68
N THR A 316 30.30 -35.35 -11.76
CA THR A 316 31.59 -34.84 -11.28
C THR A 316 32.64 -35.03 -12.38
N GLN A 317 32.79 -34.04 -13.25
CA GLN A 317 33.91 -33.98 -14.19
C GLN A 317 35.22 -33.80 -13.40
N ARG A 318 36.04 -34.85 -13.38
CA ARG A 318 37.41 -34.78 -12.85
C ARG A 318 38.29 -33.99 -13.82
N LEU A 319 38.95 -32.96 -13.30
CA LEU A 319 40.01 -32.24 -14.03
C LEU A 319 41.22 -33.18 -14.25
N PRO A 320 41.84 -33.19 -15.44
CA PRO A 320 43.12 -33.89 -15.66
C PRO A 320 44.25 -33.17 -14.93
N GLY A 321 45.11 -33.92 -14.23
CA GLY A 321 46.35 -33.39 -13.65
C GLY A 321 47.46 -33.23 -14.69
N PRO A 322 48.44 -32.33 -14.48
CA PRO A 322 49.52 -32.08 -15.43
C PRO A 322 50.61 -33.17 -15.40
N SER A 323 51.13 -33.50 -16.58
CA SER A 323 52.25 -34.43 -16.78
C SER A 323 53.61 -33.81 -16.42
N PRO A 324 54.60 -34.59 -15.96
CA PRO A 324 55.89 -34.04 -15.49
C PRO A 324 56.88 -33.74 -16.62
N GLN A 325 57.63 -32.65 -16.50
CA GLN A 325 58.81 -32.37 -17.33
C GLN A 325 60.10 -32.62 -16.54
N GLN A 326 61.08 -33.24 -17.21
CA GLN A 326 62.37 -33.64 -16.62
C GLN A 326 63.36 -32.47 -16.54
N TYR A 327 64.17 -32.45 -15.49
CA TYR A 327 65.38 -31.62 -15.39
C TYR A 327 66.60 -32.34 -15.97
N SER A 328 67.46 -31.60 -16.67
CA SER A 328 68.84 -32.02 -16.99
C SER A 328 69.86 -30.97 -16.52
N GLN A 329 71.01 -31.46 -16.02
CA GLN A 329 72.12 -30.69 -15.45
C GLN A 329 73.20 -30.42 -16.52
N GLN A 330 74.27 -29.61 -16.37
CA GLN A 330 74.90 -28.79 -15.31
C GLN A 330 75.77 -27.72 -16.08
N PRO A 331 76.90 -27.12 -15.62
CA PRO A 331 77.35 -26.63 -14.30
C PRO A 331 78.01 -25.20 -14.29
N GLN A 332 78.29 -24.73 -13.05
CA GLN A 332 79.43 -23.89 -12.60
C GLN A 332 79.64 -22.42 -13.03
N GLY A 333 79.76 -21.56 -12.01
CA GLY A 333 80.32 -20.20 -12.05
C GLY A 333 80.26 -19.54 -10.67
N VAL A 334 81.39 -19.42 -9.97
CA VAL A 334 81.51 -18.85 -8.60
C VAL A 334 81.85 -17.36 -8.67
N TRP A 335 81.29 -16.50 -7.80
CA TRP A 335 81.99 -15.37 -7.15
C TRP A 335 81.22 -14.84 -5.91
N GLN A 336 81.89 -14.04 -5.08
CA GLN A 336 81.61 -13.80 -3.64
C GLN A 336 80.94 -12.44 -3.36
N GLY A 337 80.33 -12.27 -2.17
CA GLY A 337 80.03 -10.93 -1.60
C GLY A 337 78.86 -10.85 -0.59
N GLN A 338 79.16 -10.73 0.71
CA GLN A 338 78.24 -10.42 1.83
C GLN A 338 78.28 -8.89 2.18
N PRO A 339 77.61 -8.37 3.25
CA PRO A 339 76.18 -8.41 3.61
C PRO A 339 75.64 -7.03 4.10
N THR A 340 74.35 -6.89 4.48
CA THR A 340 73.93 -6.05 5.64
C THR A 340 72.45 -6.26 6.08
N HIS A 341 72.26 -6.61 7.38
CA HIS A 341 71.18 -6.36 8.37
C HIS A 341 69.71 -6.03 7.94
N GLN A 342 68.67 -6.72 8.43
CA GLN A 342 67.99 -6.61 9.76
C GLN A 342 67.35 -5.23 10.02
N ASN A 343 66.15 -5.03 10.60
CA ASN A 343 65.10 -5.82 11.31
C ASN A 343 63.71 -5.18 10.95
N GLY A 344 62.50 -5.64 11.34
CA GLY A 344 62.05 -6.69 12.27
C GLY A 344 61.06 -6.14 13.32
N HIS A 345 59.85 -6.73 13.38
CA HIS A 345 58.76 -6.54 14.38
C HIS A 345 57.92 -5.24 14.35
N SER A 346 56.57 -5.18 14.52
CA SER A 346 55.48 -6.09 14.98
C SER A 346 55.23 -6.26 16.49
N GLN A 347 54.01 -5.92 16.97
CA GLN A 347 53.27 -6.27 18.22
C GLN A 347 52.64 -5.01 18.88
N HIS A 348 51.59 -4.99 19.72
CA HIS A 348 50.42 -5.80 20.11
C HIS A 348 49.80 -5.08 21.36
N PHE A 349 48.76 -5.63 22.01
CA PHE A 349 48.13 -5.24 23.31
C PHE A 349 47.16 -4.02 23.37
N ASN A 350 46.32 -3.81 24.43
CA ASN A 350 45.31 -4.65 25.16
C ASN A 350 44.56 -3.79 26.22
N GLN A 351 43.44 -4.30 26.77
CA GLN A 351 42.86 -4.05 28.13
C GLN A 351 42.05 -2.79 28.55
N GLN A 352 40.82 -3.09 29.02
CA GLN A 352 40.18 -2.80 30.33
C GLN A 352 39.45 -1.46 30.73
N ARG A 353 38.17 -1.67 31.12
CA ARG A 353 37.39 -1.22 32.32
C ARG A 353 37.39 0.26 32.82
N GLY A 354 36.18 0.78 33.06
CA GLY A 354 35.89 1.88 34.00
C GLY A 354 34.38 2.05 34.33
N ARG A 355 34.03 2.41 35.57
CA ARG A 355 32.64 2.66 36.06
C ARG A 355 32.37 4.17 36.24
N GLY A 356 31.12 4.63 36.16
CA GLY A 356 30.70 6.00 36.56
C GLY A 356 29.19 6.16 36.79
N ARG A 357 28.76 7.02 37.73
CA ARG A 357 27.36 7.23 38.17
C ARG A 357 26.87 8.67 37.92
N GLY A 358 25.63 8.82 37.44
CA GLY A 358 24.54 9.55 38.12
C GLY A 358 24.49 11.09 38.16
N ARG A 359 23.25 11.59 38.38
CA ARG A 359 22.78 13.01 38.45
C ARG A 359 22.85 13.79 37.13
N GLY A 360 21.96 14.74 36.82
CA GLY A 360 20.74 15.16 37.52
C GLY A 360 20.48 16.65 37.30
N TYR A 361 19.43 17.02 36.54
CA TYR A 361 19.12 18.42 36.21
C TYR A 361 17.90 18.94 36.98
N ARG A 362 18.10 20.01 37.76
CA ARG A 362 17.03 20.80 38.39
C ARG A 362 17.51 22.24 38.55
N GLY A 363 16.77 23.19 38.01
CA GLY A 363 17.08 24.62 38.08
C GLY A 363 16.43 25.40 36.94
N ARG A 364 15.82 26.58 37.08
CA ARG A 364 15.00 27.26 38.11
C ARG A 364 14.98 28.74 37.69
N GLY A 365 13.78 29.26 37.43
CA GLY A 365 13.46 30.68 37.20
C GLY A 365 11.97 30.71 36.82
N GLY A 366 11.06 31.51 37.39
CA GLY A 366 11.23 32.75 38.14
C GLY A 366 11.17 33.94 37.18
N GLY A 367 10.21 34.87 37.25
CA GLY A 367 9.03 34.98 38.14
C GLY A 367 8.28 36.30 37.87
N GLY A 368 7.09 36.46 38.45
CA GLY A 368 6.23 37.67 38.28
C GLY A 368 5.39 37.67 37.00
N GLY A 369 4.23 38.31 36.93
CA GLY A 369 3.53 39.09 37.97
C GLY A 369 2.75 40.26 37.33
N GLY A 370 1.43 40.16 37.23
CA GLY A 370 0.60 41.23 36.66
C GLY A 370 -0.90 40.96 36.75
N ARG A 371 -1.61 41.73 37.58
CA ARG A 371 -3.08 41.80 37.64
C ARG A 371 -3.53 43.19 37.18
N GLY A 372 -4.46 43.25 36.24
CA GLY A 372 -5.24 44.44 35.86
C GLY A 372 -6.33 43.99 34.88
N ARG A 373 -7.61 43.93 35.29
CA ARG A 373 -8.62 45.00 35.27
C ARG A 373 -8.87 45.56 33.85
N GLY A 374 -10.09 45.35 33.34
CA GLY A 374 -10.59 46.02 32.14
C GLY A 374 -11.67 45.24 31.39
N ALA A 375 -12.94 45.39 31.79
CA ALA A 375 -14.06 45.32 30.85
C ALA A 375 -14.44 46.76 30.48
N PRO A 376 -15.11 47.00 29.34
CA PRO A 376 -16.57 46.91 29.35
C PRO A 376 -17.18 46.18 28.12
N ARG A 377 -18.51 46.09 28.14
CA ARG A 377 -19.39 45.61 27.06
C ARG A 377 -19.71 46.74 26.06
N ASP A 378 -20.64 46.42 25.15
CA ASP A 378 -21.50 47.29 24.33
C ASP A 378 -20.93 47.63 22.93
N ILE A 379 -21.71 47.68 21.83
CA ILE A 379 -23.17 47.54 21.65
C ILE A 379 -23.51 46.93 20.26
N GLN A 380 -24.80 46.66 20.03
CA GLN A 380 -25.45 46.13 18.83
C GLN A 380 -25.01 46.73 17.47
N THR A 381 -24.93 45.89 16.43
CA THR A 381 -25.90 45.90 15.31
C THR A 381 -25.93 44.55 14.60
#